data_AF-C7G4C7-F1
#
_entry.id   AF-C7G4C7-F1
#
_cell.length_a   1.000
_cell.length_b   1.000
_cell.length_c   1.000
_cell.angle_alpha   90.00
_cell.angle_beta   90.00
_cell.angle_gamma   90.00
#
_symmetry.space_group_name_H-M   'P 1'
#
loop_
_entity.id
_entity.type
_entity.pdbx_description
1 polymer ?
#
loop_
_entity_poly.entity_id
_entity_poly.type
_entity_poly.pdbx_seq_one_letter_code
_entity_poly.pdbx_strand_id
1 'polypeptide(L)' 'MTIEFMGYKPLENDYKFWLVVNPATWLIPTLIAVALTAVLVHIVAFGLEGQGWHAPAAPAAVEAAPAAQ' A
#
# COMPACT_ATOMS: atom_id res chain seq x y z
N MET A 1 -7.65 -10.04 18.40
CA MET A 1 -8.68 -10.51 17.45
C MET A 1 -7.97 -11.45 16.48
N THR A 2 -8.24 -12.75 16.53
CA THR A 2 -7.60 -13.70 15.60
C THR A 2 -8.17 -13.44 14.21
N ILE A 3 -7.33 -12.97 13.28
CA ILE A 3 -7.73 -12.78 11.89
C ILE A 3 -7.68 -14.15 11.23
N GLU A 4 -8.85 -14.75 11.06
CA GLU A 4 -9.03 -16.05 10.41
C GLU A 4 -10.14 -15.94 9.39
N PHE A 5 -9.89 -16.42 8.17
CA PHE A 5 -10.86 -16.43 7.09
C PHE A 5 -10.90 -17.82 6.46
N MET A 6 -12.03 -18.53 6.53
CA MET A 6 -12.18 -19.87 5.95
C MET A 6 -11.09 -20.87 6.41
N GLY A 7 -10.67 -20.78 7.68
CA GLY A 7 -9.58 -21.62 8.23
C GLY A 7 -8.16 -21.17 7.84
N TYR A 8 -8.03 -20.09 7.05
CA TYR A 8 -6.76 -19.48 6.71
C TYR A 8 -6.38 -18.45 7.77
N LYS A 9 -5.18 -18.62 8.36
CA LYS A 9 -4.57 -17.67 9.29
C LYS A 9 -3.41 -16.95 8.59
N PRO A 10 -3.57 -15.70 8.12
CA PRO A 10 -2.59 -15.03 7.27
C PRO A 10 -1.20 -14.94 7.91
N LEU A 11 -1.13 -14.50 9.16
CA LEU A 11 0.14 -14.32 9.88
C LEU A 11 0.94 -15.62 10.05
N GLU A 12 0.27 -16.77 10.03
CA GLU A 12 0.92 -18.09 10.14
C GLU A 12 1.17 -18.75 8.76
N ASN A 13 0.45 -18.33 7.71
CA ASN A 13 0.39 -19.08 6.45
C ASN A 13 0.82 -18.27 5.21
N ASP A 14 1.01 -16.95 5.28
CA ASP A 14 1.31 -16.11 4.11
C ASP A 14 2.61 -16.53 3.39
N TYR A 15 3.58 -17.11 4.12
CA TYR A 15 4.80 -17.65 3.49
C TYR A 15 4.49 -18.71 2.42
N LYS A 16 3.34 -19.38 2.49
CA LYS A 16 2.89 -20.39 1.52
C LYS A 16 2.64 -19.81 0.14
N PHE A 17 2.45 -18.50 0.01
CA PHE A 17 2.40 -17.82 -1.29
C PHE A 17 3.62 -18.17 -2.17
N TRP A 18 4.81 -18.25 -1.56
CA TRP A 18 6.06 -18.55 -2.25
C TRP A 18 6.20 -20.02 -2.69
N LEU A 19 5.30 -20.91 -2.26
CA LEU A 19 5.23 -22.30 -2.75
C LEU A 19 4.61 -22.38 -4.14
N VAL A 20 3.87 -21.34 -4.55
CA VAL A 20 3.23 -21.25 -5.87
C VAL A 20 3.93 -20.21 -6.74
N VAL A 21 4.26 -19.06 -6.17
CA VAL A 21 4.89 -17.94 -6.88
C VAL A 21 6.38 -17.94 -6.57
N ASN A 22 7.23 -18.18 -7.57
CA ASN A 22 8.68 -18.12 -7.38
C ASN A 22 9.13 -16.65 -7.17
N PRO A 23 9.69 -16.29 -5.99
CA PRO A 23 10.14 -14.93 -5.74
C PRO A 23 11.23 -14.47 -6.70
N ALA A 24 12.14 -15.35 -7.12
CA ALA A 24 13.23 -14.98 -8.04
C ALA A 24 12.71 -14.58 -9.42
N THR A 25 11.57 -15.13 -9.84
CA THR A 25 10.93 -14.79 -11.13
C THR A 25 10.01 -13.58 -11.01
N TRP A 26 9.30 -13.44 -9.89
CA TRP A 26 8.19 -12.48 -9.76
C TRP A 26 8.49 -11.23 -8.94
N LEU A 27 9.59 -11.18 -8.19
CA LEU A 27 9.96 -9.98 -7.43
C LEU A 27 10.14 -8.76 -8.34
N ILE A 28 10.99 -8.86 -9.37
CA ILE A 28 11.27 -7.73 -10.27
C ILE A 28 10.02 -7.29 -11.05
N PRO A 29 9.22 -8.18 -11.66
CA PRO A 29 7.94 -7.80 -12.26
C PRO A 29 6.99 -7.08 -11.30
N THR A 30 6.90 -7.54 -10.05
CA THR A 30 6.03 -6.92 -9.03
C THR A 30 6.52 -5.51 -8.70
N LEU A 31 7.82 -5.33 -8.50
CA LEU A 31 8.40 -4.01 -8.25
C LEU A 31 8.21 -3.06 -9.44
N ILE A 32 8.33 -3.54 -10.68
CA ILE A 32 8.04 -2.76 -11.89
C ILE A 32 6.57 -2.35 -11.90
N ALA A 33 5.63 -3.27 -11.61
CA ALA A 33 4.21 -2.96 -11.58
C ALA A 33 3.87 -1.90 -10.52
N VAL A 34 4.45 -2.00 -9.33
CA VAL A 34 4.28 -1.01 -8.25
C VAL A 34 4.89 0.33 -8.65
N ALA A 35 6.08 0.33 -9.24
CA ALA A 35 6.74 1.55 -9.71
C ALA A 35 5.93 2.24 -10.82
N LEU A 36 5.44 1.51 -11.81
CA LEU A 36 4.56 2.04 -12.86
C LEU A 36 3.27 2.61 -12.28
N THR A 37 2.64 1.88 -11.34
CA THR A 37 1.44 2.36 -10.65
C THR A 37 1.73 3.66 -9.92
N ALA A 38 2.84 3.75 -9.18
CA ALA A 38 3.25 4.97 -8.50
C ALA A 38 3.43 6.13 -9.48
N VAL A 39 4.19 5.93 -10.56
CA VAL A 39 4.42 6.96 -11.59
C VAL A 39 3.10 7.45 -12.18
N LEU A 40 2.19 6.54 -12.55
CA LEU A 40 0.89 6.92 -13.13
C LEU A 40 0.03 7.71 -12.15
N VAL A 41 -0.04 7.30 -10.89
CA VAL A 41 -0.75 8.06 -9.85
C VAL A 41 -0.17 9.45 -9.70
N HIS A 42 1.16 9.60 -9.72
CA HIS A 42 1.79 10.92 -9.64
C HIS A 42 1.53 11.75 -10.90
N ILE A 43 1.58 11.18 -12.11
CA ILE A 43 1.24 11.92 -13.33
C ILE A 43 -0.17 12.51 -13.24
N VAL A 44 -1.15 11.70 -12.81
CA VAL A 44 -2.54 12.15 -12.67
C VAL A 44 -2.65 13.21 -11.57
N ALA A 45 -2.09 12.95 -10.38
CA ALA A 45 -2.16 13.88 -9.25
C ALA A 45 -1.53 15.24 -9.60
N PHE A 46 -0.38 15.25 -10.27
CA PHE A 46 0.29 16.49 -10.67
C PHE A 46 -0.43 17.26 -11.78
N GLY A 47 -1.31 16.60 -12.54
CA GLY A 47 -2.16 17.25 -13.53
C GLY A 47 -3.41 17.92 -12.93
N LEU A 48 -3.77 17.62 -11.68
CA LEU A 48 -4.91 18.22 -11.00
C LEU A 48 -4.53 19.56 -10.35
N GLU A 49 -5.43 20.52 -10.43
CA GLU A 49 -5.25 21.83 -9.79
C GLU A 49 -5.08 21.65 -8.27
N GLY A 50 -4.06 22.30 -7.70
CA GLY A 50 -3.79 22.24 -6.26
C GLY A 50 -3.29 20.89 -5.74
N GLN A 51 -2.83 19.97 -6.60
CA GLN A 51 -2.28 18.66 -6.18
C GLN A 51 -0.82 18.44 -6.63
N GLY A 52 -0.25 19.35 -7.41
CA GLY A 52 1.17 19.33 -7.81
C GLY A 52 2.11 20.00 -6.81
N TRP A 53 3.23 20.55 -7.30
CA TRP A 53 4.26 21.20 -6.47
C TRP A 53 3.78 22.39 -5.63
N HIS A 54 2.63 22.97 -5.99
CA HIS A 54 2.00 24.11 -5.31
C HIS A 54 0.72 23.70 -4.56
N ALA A 55 0.58 22.41 -4.23
CA ALA A 55 -0.53 21.96 -3.41
C ALA A 55 -0.57 22.75 -2.09
N PRO A 56 -1.76 23.22 -1.66
CA PRO A 56 -1.89 23.89 -0.38
C PRO A 56 -1.43 22.94 0.72
N ALA A 57 -0.82 23.50 1.78
CA ALA A 57 -0.36 22.70 2.91
C ALA A 57 -1.50 21.80 3.39
N ALA A 58 -1.22 20.50 3.48
CA ALA A 58 -2.19 19.55 4.01
C ALA A 58 -2.65 20.05 5.39
N PRO A 59 -3.96 20.02 5.71
CA PRO A 59 -4.42 20.37 7.03
C PRO A 59 -3.68 19.51 8.05
N ALA A 60 -3.19 20.13 9.13
CA ALA A 60 -2.46 19.44 10.18
C ALA A 60 -3.23 18.16 10.56
N ALA A 61 -2.55 17.02 10.51
CA ALA A 61 -3.13 15.76 10.92
C ALA A 61 -3.69 15.95 12.34
N VAL A 62 -5.01 15.84 12.48
CA VAL A 62 -5.65 15.86 13.79
C VAL A 62 -5.15 14.60 14.48
N GLU A 63 -4.20 14.74 15.41
CA GLU A 63 -3.82 13.65 16.30
C GLU A 63 -5.12 13.10 16.89
N ALA A 64 -5.41 11.83 16.62
CA ALA A 64 -6.56 11.19 17.23
C ALA A 64 -6.35 11.28 18.74
N ALA A 65 -7.26 11.99 19.43
CA ALA A 65 -7.22 12.11 20.88
C ALA A 65 -7.08 10.71 21.48
N PRO A 66 -6.20 10.50 22.47
CA PRO A 66 -6.02 9.19 23.08
C PRO A 66 -7.39 8.72 23.59
N ALA A 67 -7.82 7.54 23.13
CA ALA A 67 -9.03 6.92 23.64
C ALA A 67 -8.89 6.80 25.16
N ALA A 68 -9.78 7.46 25.90
CA ALA A 68 -9.82 7.37 27.36
C ALA A 68 -9.96 5.89 27.75
N GLN A 69 -9.05 5.45 28.63
CA GLN A 69 -9.06 4.11 29.23
C GLN A 69 -10.27 3.92 30.15
#